data_AF-G5A509-F1
#
_entry.id   AF-G5A509-F1
#
_cell.length_a   1.000
_cell.length_b   1.000
_cell.length_c   1.000
_cell.angle_alpha   90.00
_cell.angle_beta   90.00
_cell.angle_gamma   90.00
#
_symmetry.space_group_name_H-M   'P 1'
#
loop_
_entity.id
_entity.type
_entity.pdbx_description
1 polymer ?
#
loop_
_entity_poly.entity_id
_entity_poly.type
_entity_poly.pdbx_seq_one_letter_code
_entity_poly.pdbx_strand_id
1 'polypeptide(L)'
;LFYSDTASMDKARDFWELFEAHTSHLPDQSRLLVFRQRIKGSEAERWWNNSTIKTFATLKVRFHNLFLSRTADQLWERLQSAHRELGESVEEWGDRVTDLCDSLDYPNRKMRYQLFRRGLRNKRILACLDSGPAHNIPEAWEWLLAKEMSRPIEEDDEFSDE
;
A
#
# COMPACT_ATOMS: atom_id res chain seq x y z
N LEU A 1 16.03 18.58 -9.81
CA LEU A 1 15.61 17.63 -10.87
C LEU A 1 15.95 16.25 -10.37
N PHE A 2 15.09 15.28 -10.59
CA PHE A 2 15.30 13.87 -10.26
C PHE A 2 15.68 13.12 -11.53
N TYR A 3 16.79 12.38 -11.50
CA TYR A 3 17.28 11.60 -12.64
C TYR A 3 17.26 10.13 -12.27
N SER A 4 16.29 9.36 -12.77
CA SER A 4 16.10 7.96 -12.39
C SER A 4 17.33 7.10 -12.66
N ASP A 5 18.00 7.32 -13.80
CA ASP A 5 19.11 6.47 -14.27
C ASP A 5 20.33 6.47 -13.32
N THR A 6 20.42 7.44 -12.40
CA THR A 6 21.55 7.59 -11.46
C THR A 6 21.09 7.87 -10.03
N ALA A 7 19.79 7.77 -9.76
CA ALA A 7 19.22 8.08 -8.46
C ALA A 7 19.47 6.93 -7.48
N SER A 8 20.08 7.26 -6.35
CA SER A 8 20.04 6.40 -5.16
C SER A 8 18.74 6.63 -4.38
N MET A 9 18.40 5.70 -3.49
CA MET A 9 17.26 5.83 -2.59
C MET A 9 17.29 7.14 -1.79
N ASP A 10 18.46 7.55 -1.29
CA ASP A 10 18.60 8.79 -0.53
C ASP A 10 18.33 10.02 -1.40
N LYS A 11 18.83 10.04 -2.65
CA LYS A 11 18.53 11.14 -3.59
C LYS A 11 17.05 11.18 -3.97
N ALA A 12 16.40 10.03 -4.08
CA ALA A 12 14.96 9.97 -4.30
C ALA A 12 14.20 10.51 -3.09
N ARG A 13 14.66 10.22 -1.86
CA ARG A 13 14.04 10.68 -0.61
C ARG A 13 14.15 12.19 -0.50
N ASP A 14 15.37 12.72 -0.63
CA ASP A 14 15.65 14.15 -0.59
C ASP A 14 14.82 14.91 -1.64
N PHE A 15 14.74 14.35 -2.85
CA PHE A 15 13.92 14.92 -3.91
C PHE A 15 12.43 14.97 -3.53
N TRP A 16 11.88 13.87 -3.01
CA TRP A 16 10.47 13.80 -2.65
C TRP A 16 10.12 14.79 -1.54
N GLU A 17 10.91 14.83 -0.46
CA GLU A 17 10.69 15.72 0.67
C GLU A 17 10.73 17.19 0.26
N LEU A 18 11.75 17.58 -0.53
CA LEU A 18 11.86 18.94 -1.06
C LEU A 18 10.70 19.25 -2.01
N PHE A 19 10.32 18.32 -2.88
CA PHE A 19 9.23 18.52 -3.82
C PHE A 19 7.90 18.72 -3.09
N GLU A 20 7.61 17.89 -2.08
CA GLU A 20 6.38 17.95 -1.31
C GLU A 20 6.28 19.27 -0.53
N ALA A 21 7.35 19.67 0.17
CA ALA A 21 7.40 20.93 0.92
C ALA A 21 7.17 22.16 0.02
N HIS A 22 7.90 22.24 -1.11
CA HIS A 22 7.83 23.40 -2.02
C HIS A 22 6.53 23.48 -2.83
N THR A 23 5.74 22.41 -2.89
CA THR A 23 4.49 22.38 -3.67
C THR A 23 3.24 22.26 -2.82
N SER A 24 3.37 22.27 -1.49
CA SER A 24 2.26 22.14 -0.53
C SER A 24 1.12 23.15 -0.69
N HIS A 25 1.43 24.35 -1.19
CA HIS A 25 0.46 25.42 -1.44
C HIS A 25 -0.26 25.33 -2.80
N LEU A 26 0.15 24.38 -3.66
CA LEU A 26 -0.39 24.24 -5.00
C LEU A 26 -1.52 23.20 -5.03
N PRO A 27 -2.54 23.37 -5.90
CA PRO A 27 -3.54 22.35 -6.13
C PRO A 27 -2.92 21.13 -6.85
N ASP A 28 -3.51 19.96 -6.63
CA ASP A 28 -3.01 18.67 -7.14
C ASP A 28 -2.58 18.70 -8.61
N GLN A 29 -3.42 19.25 -9.48
CA GLN A 29 -3.13 19.29 -10.92
C GLN A 29 -1.84 20.07 -11.23
N SER A 30 -1.61 21.18 -10.54
CA SER A 30 -0.37 21.96 -10.66
C SER A 30 0.82 21.18 -10.14
N ARG A 31 0.68 20.45 -9.04
CA ARG A 31 1.75 19.59 -8.49
C ARG A 31 2.16 18.51 -9.49
N LEU A 32 1.20 17.85 -10.13
CA LEU A 32 1.48 16.83 -11.16
C LEU A 32 2.25 17.39 -12.36
N LEU A 33 1.87 18.58 -12.84
CA LEU A 33 2.56 19.26 -13.95
C LEU A 33 4.00 19.62 -13.57
N VAL A 34 4.21 20.19 -12.38
CA VAL A 34 5.55 20.52 -11.89
C VAL A 34 6.38 19.25 -11.71
N PHE A 35 5.81 18.19 -11.14
CA PHE A 35 6.49 16.91 -10.96
C PHE A 35 7.00 16.36 -12.31
N ARG A 36 6.15 16.37 -13.35
CA ARG A 36 6.52 15.89 -14.69
C ARG A 36 7.71 16.63 -15.28
N GLN A 37 7.83 17.94 -15.01
CA GLN A 37 8.97 18.74 -15.46
C GLN A 37 10.26 18.44 -14.66
N ARG A 38 10.11 17.94 -13.43
CA ARG A 38 11.21 17.73 -12.48
C ARG A 38 11.81 16.32 -12.55
N ILE A 39 11.10 15.34 -13.11
CA ILE A 39 11.63 13.99 -13.36
C ILE A 39 12.26 13.87 -14.74
N LYS A 40 13.37 13.13 -14.82
CA LYS A 40 14.15 12.82 -16.03
C LYS A 40 14.75 11.43 -15.92
N GLY A 41 15.16 10.88 -17.04
CA GLY A 41 15.77 9.56 -17.14
C GLY A 41 14.81 8.53 -17.73
N SER A 42 15.40 7.47 -18.30
CA SER A 42 14.68 6.49 -19.09
C SER A 42 13.58 5.77 -18.32
N GLU A 43 13.87 5.38 -17.08
CA GLU A 43 12.94 4.67 -16.21
C GLU A 43 11.79 5.56 -15.72
N ALA A 44 12.10 6.77 -15.23
CA ALA A 44 11.07 7.71 -14.78
C ALA A 44 10.16 8.17 -15.93
N GLU A 45 10.72 8.41 -17.13
CA GLU A 45 9.92 8.81 -18.30
C GLU A 45 9.02 7.67 -18.78
N ARG A 46 9.54 6.43 -18.84
CA ARG A 46 8.74 5.26 -19.20
C ARG A 46 7.61 5.02 -18.20
N TRP A 47 7.92 5.06 -16.90
CA TRP A 47 6.93 4.92 -15.84
C TRP A 47 5.84 5.99 -15.92
N TRP A 48 6.23 7.25 -16.06
CA TRP A 48 5.26 8.35 -16.13
C TRP A 48 4.32 8.21 -17.33
N ASN A 49 4.86 7.91 -18.51
CA ASN A 49 4.07 7.81 -19.75
C ASN A 49 3.08 6.62 -19.71
N ASN A 50 3.38 5.57 -18.93
CA ASN A 50 2.55 4.39 -18.79
C ASN A 50 1.59 4.45 -17.58
N SER A 51 1.69 5.48 -16.73
CA SER A 51 0.93 5.56 -15.49
C SER A 51 -0.29 6.47 -15.62
N THR A 52 -1.41 6.08 -14.98
CA THR A 52 -2.64 6.88 -14.94
C THR A 52 -2.74 7.67 -13.61
N ILE A 53 -1.81 8.59 -13.37
CA ILE A 53 -1.75 9.38 -12.13
C ILE A 53 -2.62 10.63 -12.27
N LYS A 54 -3.69 10.72 -11.47
CA LYS A 54 -4.66 11.84 -11.53
C LYS A 54 -4.68 12.73 -10.28
N THR A 55 -4.06 12.31 -9.19
CA THR A 55 -4.03 13.04 -7.91
C THR A 55 -2.62 13.03 -7.33
N PHE A 56 -2.34 13.98 -6.44
CA PHE A 56 -1.07 14.04 -5.74
C PHE A 56 -0.90 12.87 -4.78
N ALA A 57 -1.97 12.40 -4.14
CA ALA A 57 -1.95 11.23 -3.26
C ALA A 57 -1.50 9.97 -4.02
N THR A 58 -2.07 9.70 -5.20
CA THR A 58 -1.65 8.58 -6.04
C THR A 58 -0.21 8.75 -6.52
N LEU A 59 0.21 9.98 -6.85
CA LEU A 59 1.61 10.24 -7.19
C LEU A 59 2.56 9.85 -6.06
N LYS A 60 2.24 10.27 -4.82
CA LYS A 60 3.06 10.00 -3.64
C LYS A 60 3.27 8.51 -3.44
N VAL A 61 2.18 7.75 -3.40
CA VAL A 61 2.25 6.28 -3.25
C VAL A 61 3.11 5.68 -4.35
N ARG A 62 2.84 6.00 -5.62
CA ARG A 62 3.54 5.40 -6.77
C ARG A 62 5.02 5.77 -6.84
N PHE A 63 5.37 7.02 -6.53
CA PHE A 63 6.77 7.45 -6.47
C PHE A 63 7.51 6.74 -5.33
N HIS A 64 6.87 6.65 -4.15
CA HIS A 64 7.44 5.91 -3.04
C HIS A 64 7.70 4.47 -3.45
N ASN A 65 6.76 3.77 -4.08
CA ASN A 65 6.96 2.38 -4.48
C ASN A 65 8.04 2.15 -5.52
N LEU A 66 8.21 3.08 -6.45
CA LEU A 66 9.17 2.91 -7.53
C LEU A 66 10.59 3.32 -7.13
N PHE A 67 10.74 4.39 -6.34
CA PHE A 67 12.04 5.02 -6.11
C PHE A 67 12.47 5.06 -4.64
N LEU A 68 11.57 4.83 -3.68
CA LEU A 68 11.84 4.88 -2.23
C LEU A 68 11.69 3.52 -1.56
N SER A 69 10.75 2.72 -2.03
CA SER A 69 10.61 1.31 -1.71
C SER A 69 11.66 0.58 -2.54
N ARG A 70 12.66 0.10 -1.80
CA ARG A 70 13.16 -1.27 -1.88
C ARG A 70 12.38 -2.14 -2.92
N THR A 71 13.09 -2.73 -3.89
CA THR A 71 12.63 -3.42 -5.13
C THR A 71 11.31 -4.21 -5.02
N ALA A 72 10.67 -4.56 -6.14
CA ALA A 72 9.44 -5.39 -6.15
C ALA A 72 9.55 -6.63 -5.23
N ASP A 73 10.74 -7.24 -5.13
CA ASP A 73 11.02 -8.34 -4.20
C ASP A 73 10.88 -7.94 -2.73
N GLN A 74 11.31 -6.74 -2.36
CA GLN A 74 11.28 -6.27 -0.98
C GLN A 74 9.90 -5.72 -0.59
N LEU A 75 9.14 -5.15 -1.54
CA LEU A 75 7.71 -4.89 -1.37
C LEU A 75 6.94 -6.21 -1.19
N TRP A 76 7.31 -7.24 -1.96
CA TRP A 76 6.76 -8.58 -1.82
C TRP A 76 7.13 -9.23 -0.49
N GLU A 77 8.38 -9.13 -0.02
CA GLU A 77 8.80 -9.58 1.31
C GLU A 77 7.99 -8.89 2.41
N ARG A 78 7.79 -7.58 2.31
CA ARG A 78 7.01 -6.80 3.29
C ARG A 78 5.54 -7.18 3.28
N LEU A 79 4.93 -7.34 2.10
CA LEU A 79 3.57 -7.86 1.97
C LEU A 79 3.45 -9.28 2.50
N GLN A 80 4.52 -10.07 2.39
CA GLN A 80 4.53 -11.41 2.94
C GLN A 80 4.64 -11.42 4.47
N SER A 81 5.48 -10.61 5.08
CA SER A 81 5.65 -10.57 6.53
C SER A 81 4.59 -9.73 7.26
N ALA A 82 3.82 -8.94 6.51
CA ALA A 82 2.76 -8.09 7.07
C ALA A 82 1.67 -8.93 7.76
N HIS A 83 1.27 -8.45 8.93
CA HIS A 83 0.18 -8.97 9.74
C HIS A 83 -0.52 -7.81 10.45
N ARG A 84 -1.76 -8.03 10.89
CA ARG A 84 -2.51 -7.04 11.66
C ARG A 84 -1.72 -6.66 12.92
N GLU A 85 -1.68 -5.38 13.25
CA GLU A 85 -1.02 -4.87 14.46
C GLU A 85 -1.98 -4.79 15.66
N LEU A 86 -1.43 -4.76 16.88
CA LEU A 86 -2.23 -4.66 18.10
C LEU A 86 -3.05 -3.36 18.12
N GLY A 87 -4.36 -3.48 18.35
CA GLY A 87 -5.28 -2.35 18.34
C GLY A 87 -5.70 -1.86 16.95
N GLU A 88 -5.14 -2.44 15.88
CA GLU A 88 -5.56 -2.15 14.51
C GLU A 88 -6.88 -2.86 14.19
N SER A 89 -7.83 -2.13 13.60
CA SER A 89 -9.08 -2.73 13.13
C SER A 89 -8.90 -3.57 11.86
N VAL A 90 -9.88 -4.42 11.55
CA VAL A 90 -9.84 -5.23 10.32
C VAL A 90 -9.87 -4.35 9.06
N GLU A 91 -10.53 -3.19 9.13
CA GLU A 91 -10.61 -2.22 8.04
C GLU A 91 -9.24 -1.60 7.75
N GLU A 92 -8.57 -1.07 8.78
CA GLU A 92 -7.23 -0.50 8.67
C GLU A 92 -6.22 -1.52 8.14
N TRP A 93 -6.29 -2.77 8.61
CA TRP A 93 -5.49 -3.85 8.05
C TRP A 93 -5.79 -4.12 6.57
N GLY A 94 -7.08 -4.14 6.20
CA GLY A 94 -7.53 -4.32 4.83
C GLY A 94 -7.03 -3.22 3.88
N ASP A 95 -7.02 -1.98 4.34
CA ASP A 95 -6.48 -0.83 3.62
C ASP A 95 -4.97 -0.96 3.41
N ARG A 96 -4.21 -1.34 4.46
CA ARG A 96 -2.76 -1.56 4.33
C ARG A 96 -2.41 -2.65 3.32
N VAL A 97 -3.12 -3.78 3.32
CA VAL A 97 -2.90 -4.86 2.35
C VAL A 97 -3.26 -4.39 0.94
N THR A 98 -4.34 -3.63 0.80
CA THR A 98 -4.77 -3.06 -0.48
C THR A 98 -3.70 -2.12 -1.04
N ASP A 99 -3.20 -1.20 -0.22
CA ASP A 99 -2.13 -0.28 -0.58
C ASP A 99 -0.85 -1.02 -1.00
N LEU A 100 -0.41 -2.03 -0.24
CA LEU A 100 0.76 -2.85 -0.58
C LEU A 100 0.57 -3.62 -1.90
N CYS A 101 -0.63 -4.14 -2.16
CA CYS A 101 -0.93 -4.83 -3.41
C CYS A 101 -1.02 -3.87 -4.61
N ASP A 102 -1.56 -2.67 -4.42
CA ASP A 102 -1.60 -1.62 -5.45
C ASP A 102 -0.21 -1.07 -5.75
N SER A 103 0.65 -1.04 -4.74
CA SER A 103 2.05 -0.68 -4.84
C SER A 103 2.85 -1.63 -5.73
N LEU A 104 2.45 -2.90 -5.76
CA LEU A 104 3.01 -3.96 -6.60
C LEU A 104 2.29 -4.14 -7.94
N ASP A 105 1.31 -3.27 -8.27
CA ASP A 105 0.41 -3.47 -9.42
C ASP A 105 -0.18 -4.88 -9.48
N TYR A 106 -0.55 -5.45 -8.33
CA TYR A 106 -0.89 -6.87 -8.21
C TYR A 106 -2.40 -7.11 -8.42
N PRO A 107 -2.94 -7.40 -9.62
CA PRO A 107 -4.38 -7.24 -9.89
C PRO A 107 -5.26 -8.37 -9.34
N ASN A 108 -4.67 -9.46 -8.84
CA ASN A 108 -5.41 -10.68 -8.51
C ASN A 108 -6.18 -10.54 -7.17
N ARG A 109 -7.45 -10.12 -7.25
CA ARG A 109 -8.34 -9.93 -6.08
C ARG A 109 -8.41 -11.15 -5.15
N LYS A 110 -8.47 -12.37 -5.69
CA LYS A 110 -8.52 -13.60 -4.87
C LYS A 110 -7.23 -13.79 -4.09
N MET A 111 -6.09 -13.50 -4.70
CA MET A 111 -4.80 -13.65 -4.02
C MET A 111 -4.55 -12.51 -3.02
N ARG A 112 -4.99 -11.27 -3.32
CA ARG A 112 -5.02 -10.19 -2.33
C ARG A 112 -5.80 -10.57 -1.08
N TYR A 113 -6.96 -11.20 -1.27
CA TYR A 113 -7.77 -11.71 -0.15
C TYR A 113 -7.04 -12.77 0.66
N GLN A 114 -6.30 -13.68 0.02
CA GLN A 114 -5.49 -14.67 0.74
C GLN A 114 -4.37 -14.03 1.55
N LEU A 115 -3.72 -12.99 1.03
CA LEU A 115 -2.70 -12.23 1.77
C LEU A 115 -3.30 -11.50 2.98
N PHE A 116 -4.45 -10.86 2.78
CA PHE A 116 -5.22 -10.26 3.87
C PHE A 116 -5.59 -11.28 4.95
N ARG A 117 -6.18 -12.42 4.56
CA ARG A 117 -6.52 -13.50 5.49
C ARG A 117 -5.31 -14.05 6.22
N ARG A 118 -4.16 -14.17 5.56
CA ARG A 118 -2.95 -14.72 6.17
C ARG A 118 -2.38 -13.81 7.26
N GLY A 119 -2.48 -12.48 7.08
CA GLY A 119 -2.02 -11.53 8.09
C GLY A 119 -3.00 -11.35 9.25
N LEU A 120 -4.23 -11.89 9.15
CA LEU A 120 -5.12 -12.05 10.29
C LEU A 120 -4.71 -13.31 11.05
N ARG A 121 -4.21 -13.15 12.28
CA ARG A 121 -3.84 -14.27 13.16
C ARG A 121 -4.93 -14.59 14.19
N ASN A 122 -5.90 -13.69 14.37
CA ASN A 122 -7.04 -13.86 15.28
C ASN A 122 -7.93 -15.06 14.90
N LYS A 123 -8.02 -16.06 15.77
CA LYS A 123 -8.70 -17.33 15.47
C LYS A 123 -10.21 -17.15 15.27
N ARG A 124 -10.83 -16.26 16.04
CA ARG A 124 -12.27 -16.00 15.95
C ARG A 124 -12.65 -15.30 14.66
N ILE A 125 -11.86 -14.31 14.24
CA ILE A 125 -12.05 -13.64 12.94
C ILE A 125 -11.89 -14.63 11.79
N LEU A 126 -10.83 -15.45 11.82
CA LEU A 126 -10.59 -16.47 10.80
C LEU A 126 -11.75 -17.47 10.70
N ALA A 127 -12.24 -17.99 11.82
CA ALA A 127 -13.40 -18.89 11.84
C ALA A 127 -14.69 -18.22 11.32
N CYS A 128 -14.88 -16.93 11.59
CA CYS A 128 -16.00 -16.18 11.04
C CYS A 128 -15.90 -16.00 9.52
N LEU A 129 -14.70 -15.74 9.00
CA LEU A 129 -14.46 -15.65 7.56
C LEU A 129 -14.61 -16.99 6.86
N ASP A 130 -14.19 -18.10 7.49
CA ASP A 130 -14.30 -19.45 6.93
C ASP A 130 -15.75 -19.95 6.81
N SER A 131 -16.64 -19.45 7.65
CA SER A 131 -18.08 -19.74 7.58
C SER A 131 -18.86 -18.76 6.71
N GLY A 132 -18.21 -17.71 6.20
CA GLY A 132 -18.82 -16.63 5.42
C GLY A 132 -18.63 -16.76 3.90
N PRO A 133 -19.38 -15.98 3.11
CA PRO A 133 -19.27 -15.95 1.65
C PRO A 133 -18.13 -15.07 1.13
N ALA A 134 -17.38 -14.41 2.01
CA ALA A 134 -16.39 -13.40 1.63
C ALA A 134 -15.24 -13.99 0.82
N HIS A 135 -15.01 -13.42 -0.37
CA HIS A 135 -13.93 -13.86 -1.27
C HIS A 135 -13.03 -12.70 -1.74
N ASN A 136 -13.24 -11.50 -1.21
CA ASN A 136 -12.39 -10.33 -1.38
C ASN A 136 -12.34 -9.49 -0.08
N ILE A 137 -11.41 -8.53 -0.01
CA ILE A 137 -11.20 -7.70 1.19
C ILE A 137 -12.45 -6.88 1.56
N PRO A 138 -13.10 -6.14 0.62
CA PRO A 138 -14.33 -5.41 0.93
C PRO A 138 -15.45 -6.29 1.50
N GLU A 139 -15.72 -7.45 0.89
CA GLU A 139 -16.74 -8.38 1.39
C GLU A 139 -16.41 -8.94 2.77
N ALA A 140 -15.12 -9.19 3.04
CA ALA A 140 -14.67 -9.68 4.34
C ALA A 140 -14.92 -8.64 5.44
N TRP A 141 -14.64 -7.37 5.15
CA TRP A 141 -14.95 -6.26 6.04
C TRP A 141 -16.46 -6.12 6.27
N GLU A 142 -17.27 -6.09 5.21
CA GLU A 142 -18.73 -6.01 5.31
C GLU A 142 -19.31 -7.17 6.14
N TRP A 143 -18.81 -8.39 5.92
CA TRP A 143 -19.23 -9.57 6.66
C TRP A 143 -18.88 -9.47 8.14
N LEU A 144 -17.65 -9.06 8.47
CA LEU A 144 -17.21 -8.91 9.86
C LEU A 144 -17.92 -7.74 10.56
N LEU A 145 -18.20 -6.65 9.85
CA LEU A 145 -18.99 -5.53 10.35
C LEU A 145 -20.41 -5.99 10.72
N ALA A 146 -21.08 -6.75 9.84
CA ALA A 146 -22.41 -7.30 10.09
C ALA A 146 -22.46 -8.29 11.27
N LYS A 147 -21.31 -8.85 11.66
CA LYS A 147 -21.15 -9.74 12.80
C LYS A 147 -20.62 -9.04 14.05
N GLU A 148 -20.49 -7.71 14.03
CA GLU A 148 -19.93 -6.89 15.10
C GLU A 148 -18.50 -7.32 15.48
N MET A 149 -17.73 -7.79 14.50
CA MET A 149 -16.38 -8.32 14.64
C MET A 149 -15.34 -7.50 13.85
N SER A 150 -15.66 -6.27 13.44
CA SER A 150 -14.72 -5.37 12.73
C SER A 150 -13.54 -4.92 13.61
N ARG A 151 -13.70 -4.98 14.94
CA ARG A 151 -12.64 -4.78 15.94
C ARG A 151 -12.38 -6.10 16.66
N PRO A 152 -11.28 -6.80 16.35
CA PRO A 152 -10.96 -8.07 16.99
C PRO A 152 -10.71 -7.87 18.49
N ILE A 153 -11.13 -8.84 19.29
CA ILE A 153 -10.64 -8.95 20.67
C ILE A 153 -9.24 -9.54 20.56
N GLU A 154 -8.26 -8.84 21.15
CA GLU A 154 -6.86 -9.23 21.10
C GLU A 154 -6.64 -10.57 21.80
N GLU A 155 -6.01 -11.53 21.10
CA GLU A 155 -5.63 -12.84 21.63
C GLU A 155 -4.11 -12.84 21.87
N ASP A 156 -3.63 -13.30 23.04
CA ASP A 156 -2.19 -13.22 23.41
C ASP A 156 -1.28 -14.01 22.44
N ASP A 157 -1.82 -15.04 21.78
CA ASP A 157 -1.15 -15.85 20.77
C ASP A 157 -1.15 -15.20 19.36
N GLU A 158 -1.91 -14.13 19.14
CA GLU A 158 -1.98 -13.43 17.86
C GLU A 158 -0.66 -12.70 17.53
N PHE A 159 0.04 -12.20 18.55
CA PHE A 159 1.23 -11.35 18.42
C PHE A 159 2.53 -12.01 18.88
N SER A 160 2.46 -13.29 19.24
CA SER A 160 3.67 -14.04 19.58
C SER A 160 4.44 -14.36 18.30
N ASP A 161 5.72 -13.99 18.26
CA ASP A 161 6.67 -14.44 17.23
C ASP A 161 7.03 -15.91 17.54
N GLU A 162 6.17 -16.85 17.15
CA GLU A 162 6.55 -18.28 17.10
C GLU A 162 7.66 -18.53 16.06
#